data_AF-A0A971HJT8-F1
#
_entry.id   AF-A0A971HJT8-F1
#
_cell.length_a   1.000
_cell.length_b   1.000
_cell.length_c   1.000
_cell.angle_alpha   90.00
_cell.angle_beta   90.00
_cell.angle_gamma   90.00
#
_symmetry.space_group_name_H-M   'P 1'
#
loop_
_entity.id
_entity.type
_entity.pdbx_description
1 polymer ?
#
loop_
_entity_poly.entity_id
_entity_poly.type
_entity_poly.pdbx_seq_one_letter_code
_entity_poly.pdbx_strand_id
1 'polypeptide(L)'
;MMADKACPVPRNELYAIVEQAAEDYLEAFKPPYSTLHDLNGTQRAELLALIRKQTGADIDQEQWSYLEDRPDLEVEDIVNALSLPE
;
A
#
# COMPACT_ATOMS: atom_id res chain seq x y z
N MET A 1 0.03 -29.57 -15.26
CA MET A 1 -0.41 -28.43 -14.42
C MET A 1 0.82 -27.93 -13.70
N MET A 2 1.40 -26.83 -14.16
CA MET A 2 2.41 -26.13 -13.37
C MET A 2 1.64 -25.05 -12.61
N ALA A 3 1.56 -25.20 -11.30
CA ALA A 3 1.25 -24.09 -10.43
C ALA A 3 2.52 -23.24 -10.43
N ASP A 4 2.55 -22.18 -11.23
CA ASP A 4 3.39 -21.02 -10.95
C ASP A 4 2.98 -20.52 -9.58
N LYS A 5 3.63 -21.06 -8.53
CA LYS A 5 3.56 -20.47 -7.20
C LYS A 5 4.24 -19.13 -7.36
N ALA A 6 3.47 -18.04 -7.39
CA ALA A 6 4.01 -16.71 -7.27
C ALA A 6 4.93 -16.73 -6.04
N CYS A 7 6.23 -16.54 -6.24
CA CYS A 7 7.11 -16.33 -5.10
C CYS A 7 6.59 -15.09 -4.37
N PRO A 8 6.23 -15.18 -3.07
CA PRO A 8 5.78 -14.02 -2.33
C PRO A 8 6.89 -12.97 -2.40
N VAL A 9 6.53 -11.76 -2.82
CA VAL A 9 7.46 -10.62 -2.88
C VAL A 9 8.15 -10.52 -1.51
N PRO A 10 9.49 -10.58 -1.44
CA PRO A 10 10.23 -10.43 -0.19
C PRO A 10 9.80 -9.16 0.55
N ARG A 11 9.65 -9.21 1.87
CA ARG A 11 9.10 -8.08 2.66
C ARG A 11 9.86 -6.77 2.44
N ASN A 12 11.18 -6.82 2.24
CA ASN A 12 12.01 -5.65 1.92
C ASN A 12 11.69 -5.06 0.54
N GLU A 13 11.43 -5.92 -0.46
CA GLU A 13 10.99 -5.48 -1.79
C GLU A 13 9.57 -4.92 -1.73
N LEU A 14 8.68 -5.54 -0.93
CA LEU A 14 7.33 -5.07 -0.71
C LEU A 14 7.33 -3.67 -0.06
N TYR A 15 8.18 -3.46 0.94
CA TYR A 15 8.37 -2.16 1.57
C TYR A 15 8.80 -1.11 0.55
N ALA A 16 9.83 -1.39 -0.24
CA ALA A 16 10.34 -0.45 -1.24
C ALA A 16 9.28 -0.10 -2.31
N ILE A 17 8.45 -1.07 -2.71
CA ILE A 17 7.35 -0.83 -3.66
C ILE A 17 6.29 0.08 -3.05
N VAL A 18 5.88 -0.18 -1.80
CA VAL A 18 4.87 0.65 -1.12
C VAL A 18 5.40 2.05 -0.85
N GLU A 19 6.66 2.17 -0.42
CA GLU A 19 7.34 3.45 -0.20
C GLU A 19 7.36 4.28 -1.48
N GLN A 20 7.86 3.71 -2.58
CA GLN A 20 7.91 4.41 -3.88
C GLN A 20 6.51 4.80 -4.37
N ALA A 21 5.53 3.89 -4.26
CA ALA A 21 4.17 4.19 -4.68
C ALA A 21 3.54 5.32 -3.85
N ALA A 22 3.80 5.36 -2.54
CA ALA A 22 3.34 6.41 -1.65
C ALA A 22 4.00 7.76 -2.00
N GLU A 23 5.32 7.78 -2.18
CA GLU A 23 6.08 8.97 -2.56
C GLU A 23 5.60 9.54 -3.90
N ASP A 24 5.55 8.71 -4.94
CA ASP A 24 5.11 9.12 -6.29
C ASP A 24 3.68 9.68 -6.25
N TYR A 25 2.80 9.06 -5.46
CA TYR A 25 1.42 9.48 -5.35
C TYR A 25 1.28 10.80 -4.60
N LEU A 26 2.01 10.97 -3.49
CA LEU A 26 2.01 12.22 -2.73
C LEU A 26 2.60 13.37 -3.58
N GLU A 27 3.70 13.14 -4.30
CA GLU A 27 4.31 14.14 -5.17
C GLU A 27 3.37 14.55 -6.32
N ALA A 28 2.64 13.60 -6.91
CA ALA A 28 1.75 13.87 -8.03
C ALA A 28 0.45 14.59 -7.62
N PHE A 29 -0.08 14.33 -6.41
CA PHE A 29 -1.45 14.71 -6.06
C PHE A 29 -1.61 15.52 -4.77
N LYS A 30 -0.54 15.75 -4.00
CA LYS A 30 -0.60 16.49 -2.73
C LYS A 30 0.38 17.66 -2.68
N PRO A 31 0.12 18.66 -1.82
CA PRO A 31 1.10 19.68 -1.50
C PRO A 31 2.39 19.07 -0.93
N PRO A 32 3.52 19.78 -1.02
CA PRO A 32 4.75 19.38 -0.35
C PRO A 32 4.52 19.15 1.15
N TYR A 33 5.26 18.20 1.72
CA TYR A 33 5.19 17.78 3.13
C TYR A 33 3.90 17.06 3.55
N SER A 34 2.99 16.75 2.61
CA SER A 34 1.89 15.83 2.89
C SER A 34 2.38 14.42 3.18
N THR A 35 1.61 13.73 4.00
CA THR A 35 1.85 12.37 4.48
C THR A 35 0.72 11.43 4.04
N LEU A 36 0.88 10.13 4.27
CA LEU A 36 -0.17 9.13 4.02
C LEU A 36 -1.47 9.43 4.76
N HIS A 37 -1.39 10.05 5.94
CA HIS A 37 -2.56 10.46 6.71
C HIS A 37 -3.42 11.50 5.96
N ASP A 38 -2.80 12.37 5.15
CA ASP A 38 -3.49 13.43 4.40
C ASP A 38 -4.30 12.92 3.20
N LEU A 39 -4.14 11.65 2.82
CA LEU A 39 -4.93 11.03 1.77
C LEU A 39 -6.39 10.85 2.23
N ASN A 40 -7.36 11.18 1.38
CA ASN A 40 -8.76 10.86 1.65
C ASN A 40 -9.12 9.44 1.15
N GLY A 41 -10.31 8.94 1.48
CA GLY A 41 -10.74 7.58 1.12
C GLY A 41 -10.60 7.22 -0.36
N THR A 42 -10.89 8.13 -1.29
CA THR A 42 -10.73 7.89 -2.74
C THR A 42 -9.26 7.77 -3.12
N GLN A 43 -8.42 8.69 -2.66
CA GLN A 43 -7.00 8.72 -2.96
C GLN A 43 -6.26 7.50 -2.39
N ARG A 44 -6.72 7.04 -1.24
CA ARG A 44 -6.26 5.81 -0.61
C ARG A 44 -6.59 4.58 -1.46
N ALA A 45 -7.82 4.47 -1.96
CA ALA A 45 -8.20 3.39 -2.86
C ALA A 45 -7.37 3.38 -4.16
N GLU A 46 -7.05 4.56 -4.68
CA GLU A 46 -6.16 4.71 -5.85
C GLU A 46 -4.73 4.24 -5.55
N LEU A 47 -4.15 4.65 -4.42
CA LEU A 47 -2.84 4.17 -3.96
C LEU A 47 -2.81 2.64 -3.80
N LEU A 48 -3.85 2.06 -3.21
CA LEU A 48 -3.96 0.61 -3.05
C LEU A 48 -4.06 -0.11 -4.39
N ALA A 49 -4.83 0.42 -5.34
CA ALA A 49 -4.91 -0.14 -6.68
C ALA A 49 -3.53 -0.14 -7.38
N LEU A 50 -2.71 0.90 -7.14
CA LEU A 50 -1.34 0.97 -7.64
C LEU A 50 -0.45 -0.09 -6.98
N ILE A 51 -0.46 -0.19 -5.65
CA ILE A 51 0.32 -1.19 -4.90
C ILE A 51 -0.06 -2.60 -5.34
N ARG A 52 -1.36 -2.91 -5.39
CA ARG A 52 -1.87 -4.21 -5.83
C ARG A 52 -1.46 -4.56 -7.25
N LYS A 53 -1.46 -3.59 -8.17
CA LYS A 53 -1.01 -3.81 -9.55
C LYS A 53 0.47 -4.19 -9.62
N GLN A 54 1.29 -3.69 -8.70
CA GLN A 54 2.74 -3.94 -8.67
C GLN A 54 3.10 -5.21 -7.91
N THR A 55 2.40 -5.53 -6.83
CA THR A 55 2.78 -6.60 -5.89
C THR A 55 1.87 -7.82 -5.95
N GLY A 56 0.66 -7.67 -6.51
CA GLY A 56 -0.41 -8.65 -6.40
C GLY A 56 -1.04 -8.74 -5.00
N ALA A 57 -0.48 -8.05 -4.00
CA ALA A 57 -0.97 -8.03 -2.63
C ALA A 57 -2.18 -7.09 -2.50
N ASP A 58 -3.11 -7.45 -1.61
CA ASP A 58 -4.32 -6.67 -1.35
C ASP A 58 -4.42 -6.38 0.15
N ILE A 59 -5.18 -5.34 0.50
CA ILE A 59 -5.56 -5.05 1.88
C ILE A 59 -7.09 -5.15 1.92
N ASP A 60 -7.62 -5.88 2.88
CA ASP A 60 -9.06 -5.94 3.04
C ASP A 60 -9.63 -4.62 3.59
N GLN A 61 -10.94 -4.43 3.43
CA GLN A 61 -11.59 -3.18 3.81
C GLN A 61 -11.55 -2.92 5.32
N GLU A 62 -11.51 -3.96 6.16
CA GLU A 62 -11.47 -3.83 7.62
C GLU A 62 -10.09 -3.35 8.09
N GLN A 63 -9.03 -3.97 7.57
CA GLN A 63 -7.64 -3.57 7.81
C GLN A 63 -7.40 -2.12 7.36
N TRP A 64 -7.95 -1.72 6.22
CA TRP A 64 -7.79 -0.35 5.76
C TRP A 64 -8.55 0.66 6.63
N SER A 65 -9.76 0.32 7.08
CA SER A 65 -10.52 1.16 8.01
C SER A 65 -9.76 1.35 9.32
N TYR A 66 -9.06 0.32 9.79
CA TYR A 66 -8.20 0.42 10.97
C TYR A 66 -6.99 1.34 10.75
N LEU A 67 -6.40 1.34 9.56
CA LEU A 67 -5.30 2.24 9.20
C LEU A 67 -5.76 3.69 9.01
N GLU A 68 -7.00 3.91 8.57
CA GLU A 68 -7.60 5.24 8.37
C GLU A 68 -7.68 6.05 9.66
N ASP A 69 -7.97 5.40 10.78
CA ASP A 69 -8.07 6.06 12.09
C ASP A 69 -6.70 6.39 12.70
N ARG A 70 -5.59 6.02 12.04
CA ARG A 70 -4.24 6.27 12.55
C ARG A 70 -3.70 7.65 12.14
N PRO A 71 -3.42 8.54 13.11
CA PRO A 71 -2.84 9.86 12.83
C PRO A 71 -1.38 9.79 12.36
N ASP A 72 -0.70 8.68 12.63
CA ASP A 72 0.72 8.42 12.36
C ASP A 72 0.88 7.27 11.35
N LEU A 73 0.01 7.19 10.34
CA LEU A 73 0.05 6.13 9.34
C LEU A 73 1.39 6.13 8.58
N GLU A 74 2.15 5.05 8.71
CA GLU A 74 3.44 4.87 8.03
C GLU A 74 3.39 3.77 6.94
N VAL A 75 4.41 3.75 6.08
CA VAL A 75 4.59 2.70 5.05
C VAL A 75 4.60 1.30 5.69
N GLU A 76 5.25 1.15 6.86
CA GLU A 76 5.32 -0.15 7.54
C GLU A 76 3.94 -0.68 7.94
N ASP A 77 2.99 0.21 8.28
CA ASP A 77 1.64 -0.19 8.64
C ASP A 77 0.87 -0.76 7.45
N ILE A 78 1.03 -0.13 6.28
CA ILE A 78 0.47 -0.63 5.01
C ILE A 78 1.09 -1.98 4.68
N VAL A 79 2.42 -2.11 4.78
CA VAL A 79 3.14 -3.37 4.52
C VAL A 79 2.70 -4.49 5.47
N ASN A 80 2.39 -4.18 6.73
CA ASN A 80 1.89 -5.14 7.70
C ASN A 80 0.45 -5.59 7.43
N ALA A 81 -0.36 -4.73 6.84
CA ALA A 81 -1.74 -5.03 6.48
C ALA A 81 -1.87 -5.80 5.15
N LEU A 82 -0.88 -5.71 4.26
CA LEU A 82 -0.89 -6.40 2.97
C LEU A 82 -0.95 -7.92 3.13
N SER A 83 -1.99 -8.51 2.55
CA SER A 83 -2.13 -9.96 2.37
C SER A 83 -1.59 -10.34 0.99
N LEU A 84 -0.48 -11.08 0.97
CA LEU A 84 0.08 -11.62 -0.27
C LEU A 84 -0.82 -12.74 -0.81
N PRO A 85 -1.01 -12.84 -2.14
CA PRO A 85 -1.77 -13.94 -2.74
C PRO A 85 -1.09 -15.29 -2.44
N GLU A 86 -1.89 -16.30 -2.11
CA GLU A 86 -1.43 -17.69 -1.85
C GLU A 86 -0.81 -18.39 -3.07
#